data_AF-A0A849FA05-F1
#
_entry.id   AF-A0A849FA05-F1
#
_cell.length_a   1.000
_cell.length_b   1.000
_cell.length_c   1.000
_cell.angle_alpha   90.00
_cell.angle_beta   90.00
_cell.angle_gamma   90.00
#
_symmetry.space_group_name_H-M   'P 1'
#
loop_
_entity.id
_entity.type
_entity.pdbx_description
1 polymer ?
#
loop_
_entity_poly.entity_id
_entity_poly.type
_entity_poly.pdbx_seq_one_letter_code
_entity_poly.pdbx_strand_id
1 'polypeptide(L)'
;AADVIEGRLAAEEVAGWLMDQDGLPLAYSSADPEVVRAVQERFGRERAAEAIEGFFAEVARQARAKGARRILTAGGETSGAVVEGLGLTTLEIGPEIDPGVPALRAGPDLVIALKSGNFGATDYFAKAARVLAGSAEEVTS
;
A
#
# COMPACT_ATOMS: atom_id res chain seq x y z
N ALA A 1 1.56 -15.11 -1.38
CA ALA A 1 2.73 -15.23 -2.26
C ALA A 1 2.57 -16.38 -3.25
N ALA A 2 2.43 -17.64 -2.80
CA ALA A 2 2.17 -18.76 -3.70
C ALA A 2 0.95 -18.53 -4.61
N ASP A 3 -0.20 -18.13 -4.06
CA ASP A 3 -1.40 -17.84 -4.87
C ASP A 3 -1.20 -16.70 -5.87
N VAL A 4 -0.36 -15.72 -5.55
CA VAL A 4 0.00 -14.63 -6.47
C VAL A 4 0.88 -15.18 -7.60
N ILE A 5 1.95 -15.91 -7.26
CA ILE A 5 2.89 -16.49 -8.22
C ILE A 5 2.19 -17.49 -9.16
N GLU A 6 1.21 -18.23 -8.63
CA GLU A 6 0.44 -19.24 -9.34
C GLU A 6 -0.82 -18.67 -10.02
N GLY A 7 -1.07 -17.35 -9.91
CA GLY A 7 -2.20 -16.67 -10.56
C GLY A 7 -3.58 -17.04 -9.99
N ARG A 8 -3.64 -17.57 -8.77
CA ARG A 8 -4.89 -17.92 -8.06
C ARG A 8 -5.52 -16.75 -7.32
N LEU A 9 -4.80 -15.64 -7.17
CA LEU A 9 -5.31 -14.40 -6.57
C LEU A 9 -5.05 -13.25 -7.53
N ALA A 10 -6.10 -12.61 -8.03
CA ALA A 10 -5.98 -11.46 -8.92
C ALA A 10 -5.98 -10.14 -8.12
N ALA A 11 -5.15 -9.19 -8.57
CA ALA A 11 -5.06 -7.88 -7.94
C ALA A 11 -6.37 -7.09 -8.07
N GLU A 12 -7.12 -7.28 -9.14
CA GLU A 12 -8.44 -6.67 -9.33
C GLU A 12 -9.45 -7.15 -8.26
N GLU A 13 -9.42 -8.43 -7.89
CA GLU A 13 -10.31 -8.99 -6.86
C GLU A 13 -10.02 -8.36 -5.50
N VAL A 14 -8.73 -8.24 -5.14
CA VAL A 14 -8.32 -7.59 -3.89
C VAL A 14 -8.64 -6.10 -3.91
N ALA A 15 -8.38 -5.40 -5.01
CA ALA A 15 -8.72 -3.99 -5.15
C ALA A 15 -10.23 -3.74 -5.07
N GLY A 16 -11.04 -4.62 -5.68
CA GLY A 16 -12.50 -4.58 -5.56
C GLY A 16 -12.94 -4.75 -4.11
N TRP A 17 -12.44 -5.80 -3.45
CA TRP A 17 -12.76 -6.04 -2.04
C TRP A 17 -12.41 -4.86 -1.14
N LEU A 18 -11.22 -4.27 -1.32
CA LEU A 18 -10.77 -3.07 -0.59
C LEU A 18 -11.70 -1.87 -0.81
N MET A 19 -12.19 -1.65 -2.03
CA MET A 19 -13.07 -0.52 -2.33
C MET A 19 -14.50 -0.70 -1.84
N ASP A 20 -14.94 -1.95 -1.65
CA ASP A 20 -16.29 -2.29 -1.20
C ASP A 20 -16.45 -2.32 0.33
N GLN A 21 -15.35 -2.27 1.10
CA GLN A 21 -15.42 -2.25 2.57
C GLN A 21 -15.63 -0.83 3.11
N ASP A 22 -16.43 -0.73 4.18
CA ASP A 22 -16.46 0.45 5.03
C ASP A 22 -15.19 0.56 5.89
N GLY A 23 -14.80 1.80 6.20
CA GLY A 23 -13.69 2.08 7.13
C GLY A 23 -12.31 2.05 6.48
N LEU A 24 -11.35 1.37 7.14
CA LEU A 24 -9.94 1.29 6.72
C LEU A 24 -9.56 -0.17 6.45
N PRO A 25 -9.95 -0.72 5.30
CA PRO A 25 -9.65 -2.10 4.95
C PRO A 25 -8.15 -2.29 4.70
N LEU A 26 -7.65 -3.48 5.00
CA LEU A 26 -6.23 -3.81 4.95
C LEU A 26 -6.00 -5.11 4.19
N ALA A 27 -5.12 -5.05 3.18
CA ALA A 27 -4.53 -6.21 2.53
C ALA A 27 -3.07 -6.35 2.95
N TYR A 28 -2.65 -7.54 3.36
CA TYR A 28 -1.29 -7.84 3.81
C TYR A 28 -0.84 -9.22 3.34
N SER A 29 0.47 -9.41 3.17
CA SER A 29 1.06 -10.72 2.92
C SER A 29 1.33 -11.47 4.23
N SER A 30 1.17 -12.80 4.24
CA SER A 30 1.47 -13.62 5.44
C SER A 30 2.88 -13.35 5.97
N ALA A 31 2.96 -13.15 7.29
CA ALA A 31 4.21 -12.99 8.02
C ALA A 31 4.61 -14.27 8.78
N ASP A 32 3.89 -15.38 8.60
CA ASP A 32 4.24 -16.66 9.19
C ASP A 32 5.58 -17.14 8.63
N PRO A 33 6.64 -17.29 9.45
CA PRO A 33 7.97 -17.67 8.98
C PRO A 33 8.00 -19.00 8.24
N GLU A 34 7.15 -19.95 8.63
CA GLU A 34 7.09 -21.27 7.99
C GLU A 34 6.46 -21.17 6.60
N VAL A 35 5.39 -20.39 6.46
CA VAL A 35 4.75 -20.12 5.16
C VAL A 35 5.70 -19.36 4.24
N VAL A 36 6.38 -18.33 4.77
CA VAL A 36 7.36 -17.56 4.02
C VAL A 36 8.51 -18.46 3.54
N ARG A 37 9.07 -19.29 4.44
CA ARG A 37 10.15 -20.22 4.10
C ARG A 37 9.73 -21.20 3.01
N ALA A 38 8.56 -21.84 3.15
CA ALA A 38 8.06 -22.79 2.17
C ALA A 38 7.88 -22.17 0.77
N VAL A 39 7.41 -20.92 0.70
CA VAL A 39 7.30 -20.19 -0.58
C VAL A 39 8.69 -19.89 -1.16
N GLN A 40 9.63 -19.43 -0.34
CA GLN A 40 10.99 -19.11 -0.79
C GLN A 40 11.75 -20.35 -1.26
N GLU A 41 11.59 -21.49 -0.57
CA GLU A 41 12.15 -22.78 -0.98
C GLU A 41 11.56 -23.26 -2.32
N ARG A 42 10.26 -23.07 -2.53
CA ARG A 42 9.56 -23.55 -3.74
C ARG A 42 9.79 -22.67 -4.96
N PHE A 43 9.80 -21.35 -4.80
CA PHE A 43 9.79 -20.39 -5.91
C PHE A 43 11.05 -19.52 -6.00
N GLY A 44 11.93 -19.58 -5.01
CA GLY A 44 13.05 -18.67 -4.87
C GLY A 44 12.67 -17.40 -4.10
N ARG A 45 13.61 -16.89 -3.31
CA ARG A 45 13.41 -15.71 -2.46
C ARG A 45 13.10 -14.45 -3.26
N GLU A 46 13.90 -14.15 -4.27
CA GLU A 46 13.78 -12.95 -5.11
C GLU A 46 12.44 -12.94 -5.85
N ARG A 47 12.14 -14.01 -6.59
CA ARG A 47 10.86 -14.17 -7.28
C ARG A 47 9.64 -14.06 -6.36
N ALA A 48 9.73 -14.56 -5.13
CA ALA A 48 8.64 -14.45 -4.17
C ALA A 48 8.43 -13.00 -3.68
N ALA A 49 9.53 -12.25 -3.47
CA ALA A 49 9.48 -10.84 -3.09
C ALA A 49 8.92 -9.99 -4.24
N GLU A 50 9.50 -10.11 -5.44
CA GLU A 50 9.06 -9.39 -6.65
C GLU A 50 7.58 -9.64 -6.96
N ALA A 51 7.12 -10.89 -6.81
CA ALA A 51 5.72 -11.23 -7.03
C ALA A 51 4.79 -10.52 -6.03
N ILE A 52 5.17 -10.41 -4.76
CA ILE A 52 4.37 -9.70 -3.76
C ILE A 52 4.38 -8.19 -4.01
N GLU A 53 5.55 -7.62 -4.29
CA GLU A 53 5.71 -6.19 -4.57
C GLU A 53 4.92 -5.77 -5.81
N GLY A 54 5.09 -6.49 -6.93
CA GLY A 54 4.36 -6.24 -8.16
C GLY A 54 2.85 -6.44 -8.01
N PHE A 55 2.43 -7.41 -7.18
CA PHE A 55 1.02 -7.60 -6.88
C PHE A 55 0.42 -6.41 -6.13
N PHE A 56 1.07 -5.90 -5.09
CA PHE A 56 0.57 -4.74 -4.36
C PHE A 56 0.62 -3.45 -5.18
N ALA A 57 1.61 -3.29 -6.05
CA ALA A 57 1.66 -2.20 -7.03
C ALA A 57 0.42 -2.23 -7.95
N GLU A 58 0.09 -3.42 -8.47
CA GLU A 58 -1.08 -3.60 -9.33
C GLU A 58 -2.40 -3.41 -8.55
N VAL A 59 -2.50 -3.89 -7.30
CA VAL A 59 -3.67 -3.61 -6.43
C VAL A 59 -3.87 -2.11 -6.26
N ALA A 60 -2.79 -1.36 -5.97
CA ALA A 60 -2.86 0.09 -5.82
C ALA A 60 -3.32 0.78 -7.11
N ARG A 61 -2.81 0.35 -8.27
CA ARG A 61 -3.23 0.85 -9.59
C ARG A 61 -4.71 0.60 -9.85
N GLN A 62 -5.20 -0.60 -9.55
CA GLN A 62 -6.60 -0.98 -9.72
C GLN A 62 -7.52 -0.23 -8.75
N ALA A 63 -7.12 -0.09 -7.48
CA ALA A 63 -7.85 0.69 -6.49
C ALA A 63 -7.93 2.17 -6.91
N ARG A 64 -6.82 2.73 -7.42
CA ARG A 64 -6.78 4.09 -7.96
C ARG A 64 -7.73 4.26 -9.15
N ALA A 65 -7.73 3.30 -10.09
CA ALA A 65 -8.66 3.29 -11.23
C ALA A 65 -10.14 3.21 -10.78
N LYS A 66 -10.42 2.57 -9.64
CA LYS A 66 -11.74 2.52 -9.00
C LYS A 66 -12.07 3.76 -8.15
N GLY A 67 -11.20 4.78 -8.13
CA GLY A 67 -11.46 6.06 -7.47
C GLY A 67 -10.87 6.21 -6.08
N ALA A 68 -9.95 5.32 -5.66
CA ALA A 68 -9.21 5.54 -4.42
C ALA A 68 -8.48 6.89 -4.44
N ARG A 69 -8.66 7.67 -3.37
CA ARG A 69 -8.04 8.99 -3.15
C ARG A 69 -7.00 8.99 -2.03
N ARG A 70 -6.95 7.90 -1.26
CA ARG A 70 -6.09 7.73 -0.09
C ARG A 70 -5.47 6.34 -0.16
N ILE A 71 -4.14 6.26 -0.20
CA ILE A 71 -3.43 4.98 -0.21
C ILE A 71 -2.39 4.98 0.90
N LEU A 72 -2.42 3.94 1.74
CA LEU A 72 -1.47 3.76 2.83
C LEU A 72 -0.67 2.48 2.56
N THR A 73 0.65 2.56 2.66
CA THR A 73 1.53 1.40 2.50
C THR A 73 2.42 1.22 3.73
N ALA A 74 2.81 -0.03 3.97
CA ALA A 74 3.77 -0.39 5.01
C ALA A 74 4.76 -1.43 4.46
N GLY A 75 6.05 -1.20 4.72
CA GLY A 75 7.17 -1.94 4.11
C GLY A 75 7.87 -1.06 3.07
N GLY A 76 9.21 -1.00 3.10
CA GLY A 76 9.97 -0.10 2.23
C GLY A 76 9.86 -0.50 0.77
N GLU A 77 10.03 -1.78 0.50
CA GLU A 77 9.99 -2.41 -0.81
C GLU A 77 8.58 -2.32 -1.40
N THR A 78 7.55 -2.69 -0.63
CA THR A 78 6.14 -2.52 -1.03
C THR A 78 5.80 -1.07 -1.34
N SER A 79 6.27 -0.13 -0.50
CA SER A 79 6.02 1.31 -0.71
C SER A 79 6.67 1.80 -2.00
N GLY A 80 7.92 1.38 -2.27
CA GLY A 80 8.62 1.69 -3.52
C GLY A 80 7.87 1.15 -4.74
N ALA A 81 7.48 -0.12 -4.71
CA ALA A 81 6.73 -0.75 -5.79
C ALA A 81 5.38 -0.07 -6.05
N VAL A 82 4.66 0.36 -5.01
CA VAL A 82 3.39 1.10 -5.18
C VAL A 82 3.61 2.48 -5.80
N VAL A 83 4.63 3.23 -5.35
CA VAL A 83 4.98 4.53 -5.94
C VAL A 83 5.33 4.40 -7.41
N GLU A 84 6.14 3.39 -7.74
CA GLU A 84 6.54 3.08 -9.12
C GLU A 84 5.34 2.64 -9.97
N GLY A 85 4.53 1.70 -9.49
CA GLY A 85 3.38 1.16 -10.20
C GLY A 85 2.26 2.18 -10.44
N LEU A 86 2.14 3.19 -9.57
CA LEU A 86 1.24 4.33 -9.76
C LEU A 86 1.83 5.41 -10.67
N GLY A 87 3.11 5.31 -11.05
CA GLY A 87 3.80 6.30 -11.88
C GLY A 87 3.93 7.66 -11.20
N LEU A 88 4.10 7.69 -9.87
CA LEU A 88 4.15 8.95 -9.12
C LEU A 88 5.52 9.61 -9.30
N THR A 89 5.56 10.70 -10.08
CA THR A 89 6.80 11.44 -10.37
C THR A 89 7.03 12.65 -9.48
N THR A 90 6.00 13.08 -8.74
CA THR A 90 6.05 14.28 -7.90
C THR A 90 5.21 14.06 -6.65
N LEU A 91 5.80 14.39 -5.50
CA LEU A 91 5.20 14.24 -4.19
C LEU A 91 5.40 15.54 -3.42
N GLU A 92 4.29 16.15 -2.99
CA GLU A 92 4.33 17.30 -2.11
C GLU A 92 4.25 16.82 -0.65
N ILE A 93 5.14 17.36 0.19
CA ILE A 93 5.21 17.00 1.61
C ILE A 93 4.09 17.73 2.35
N GLY A 94 3.22 16.95 3.00
CA GLY A 94 2.14 17.42 3.86
C GLY A 94 2.49 17.32 5.35
N PRO A 95 1.47 17.34 6.23
CA PRO A 95 1.67 17.24 7.68
C PRO A 95 2.30 15.91 8.10
N GLU A 96 3.02 15.94 9.21
CA GLU A 96 3.67 14.76 9.78
C GLU A 96 2.65 13.82 10.42
N ILE A 97 2.74 12.52 10.12
CA ILE A 97 1.90 11.47 10.73
C ILE A 97 2.62 10.92 11.97
N ASP A 98 3.85 10.48 11.80
CA ASP A 98 4.76 9.99 12.84
C ASP A 98 6.16 10.58 12.57
N PRO A 99 7.09 10.60 13.54
CA PRO A 99 8.46 11.08 13.35
C PRO A 99 9.11 10.51 12.09
N GLY A 100 9.36 11.39 11.10
CA GLY A 100 9.97 11.01 9.81
C GLY A 100 9.03 10.34 8.81
N VAL A 101 7.72 10.34 9.06
CA VAL A 101 6.68 9.78 8.16
C VAL A 101 5.64 10.87 7.85
N PRO A 102 5.85 11.67 6.79
CA PRO A 102 4.87 12.67 6.37
C PRO A 102 3.71 12.05 5.60
N ALA A 103 2.56 12.73 5.62
CA ALA A 103 1.57 12.60 4.56
C ALA A 103 2.14 13.20 3.26
N LEU A 104 1.79 12.61 2.13
CA LEU A 104 2.29 13.04 0.83
C LEU A 104 1.11 13.27 -0.11
N ARG A 105 1.16 14.33 -0.92
CA ARG A 105 0.19 14.56 -2.00
C ARG A 105 0.83 14.19 -3.32
N ALA A 106 0.13 13.37 -4.10
CA ALA A 106 0.58 12.79 -5.35
C ALA A 106 -0.36 13.22 -6.49
N GLY A 107 -0.42 14.53 -6.75
CA GLY A 107 -1.37 15.15 -7.67
C GLY A 107 -2.62 15.70 -6.98
N PRO A 108 -3.66 16.06 -7.74
CA PRO A 108 -4.77 16.87 -7.22
C PRO A 108 -5.65 16.14 -6.20
N ASP A 109 -5.88 14.85 -6.37
CA ASP A 109 -6.89 14.09 -5.63
C ASP A 109 -6.36 12.80 -4.97
N LEU A 110 -5.04 12.58 -5.01
CA LEU A 110 -4.40 11.44 -4.37
C LEU A 110 -3.48 11.91 -3.25
N VAL A 111 -3.73 11.40 -2.05
CA VAL A 111 -2.82 11.52 -0.92
C VAL A 111 -2.37 10.13 -0.48
N ILE A 112 -1.10 10.01 -0.10
CA ILE A 112 -0.48 8.75 0.27
C ILE A 112 0.30 8.88 1.58
N ALA A 113 0.44 7.76 2.29
CA ALA A 113 1.35 7.64 3.43
C ALA A 113 2.25 6.42 3.20
N LEU A 114 3.56 6.65 3.18
CA LEU A 114 4.56 5.62 2.90
C LEU A 114 5.33 5.30 4.17
N LYS A 115 5.12 4.11 4.73
CA LYS A 115 5.76 3.69 5.98
C LYS A 115 6.82 2.63 5.71
N SER A 116 8.05 2.86 6.11
CA SER A 116 9.09 1.82 6.14
C SER A 116 8.76 0.74 7.19
N GLY A 117 9.20 -0.50 6.95
CA GLY A 117 8.95 -1.63 7.88
C GLY A 117 9.54 -1.40 9.28
N ASN A 118 8.89 -1.95 10.32
CA ASN A 118 9.22 -1.82 11.76
C ASN A 118 9.09 -0.44 12.43
N PHE A 119 8.60 0.60 11.74
CA PHE A 119 8.41 1.92 12.35
C PHE A 119 6.99 2.15 12.89
N GLY A 120 6.76 3.22 13.65
CA GLY A 120 5.46 3.78 14.05
C GLY A 120 4.69 3.05 15.16
N ALA A 121 3.81 3.82 15.80
CA ALA A 121 3.01 3.34 16.94
C ALA A 121 1.93 2.32 16.50
N THR A 122 1.39 1.56 17.46
CA THR A 122 0.32 0.56 17.20
C THR A 122 -0.93 1.17 16.57
N ASP A 123 -1.11 2.49 16.68
CA ASP A 123 -2.22 3.26 16.11
C ASP A 123 -1.87 3.95 14.78
N TYR A 124 -0.70 3.65 14.17
CA TYR A 124 -0.21 4.32 12.96
C TYR A 124 -1.25 4.40 11.84
N PHE A 125 -1.87 3.26 11.47
CA PHE A 125 -2.83 3.23 10.38
C PHE A 125 -4.05 4.11 10.65
N ALA A 126 -4.54 4.12 11.90
CA ALA A 126 -5.65 4.98 12.30
C ALA A 126 -5.26 6.47 12.27
N LYS A 127 -4.04 6.80 12.72
CA LYS A 127 -3.51 8.16 12.69
C LYS A 127 -3.34 8.65 11.25
N ALA A 128 -2.68 7.86 10.41
CA ALA A 128 -2.47 8.15 9.00
C ALA A 128 -3.80 8.37 8.27
N ALA A 129 -4.79 7.49 8.49
CA ALA A 129 -6.11 7.65 7.88
C ALA A 129 -6.79 8.98 8.23
N ARG A 130 -6.68 9.44 9.48
CA ARG A 130 -7.22 10.75 9.92
C ARG A 130 -6.47 11.92 9.26
N VAL A 131 -5.13 11.86 9.22
CA VAL A 131 -4.31 12.92 8.62
C VAL A 131 -4.60 13.04 7.12
N LEU A 132 -4.61 11.91 6.40
CA LEU A 132 -4.95 11.87 4.98
C LEU A 132 -6.40 12.30 4.70
N ALA A 133 -7.31 12.12 5.67
CA ALA A 133 -8.66 12.63 5.54
C ALA A 133 -8.71 14.16 5.53
N GLY A 134 -8.02 14.81 6.48
CA GLY A 134 -7.96 16.27 6.56
C GLY A 134 -7.20 16.91 5.39
N SER A 135 -6.09 16.30 4.94
CA SER A 135 -5.33 16.84 3.78
C SER A 135 -6.09 16.76 2.45
N ALA A 136 -7.10 15.90 2.35
CA ALA A 136 -7.95 15.83 1.16
C ALA A 136 -9.00 16.95 1.13
N GLU A 137 -9.43 17.46 2.30
CA GLU A 137 -10.49 18.49 2.39
C GLU A 137 -9.97 19.89 2.06
N GLU A 138 -8.72 20.21 2.40
CA GLU A 138 -8.08 21.52 2.13
C GLU A 138 -7.98 21.89 0.64
N VAL A 139 -8.15 20.94 -0.29
CA VAL A 139 -8.09 21.17 -1.75
C VAL A 139 -9.44 21.59 -2.33
N THR A 140 -10.52 21.38 -1.59
CA THR A 140 -11.89 21.67 -2.06
C THR A 140 -12.41 23.03 -1.58
N SER A 141 -11.58 23.81 -0.89
CA SER A 141 -11.91 25.15 -0.39
C SER A 141 -11.22 26.27 -1.18
#